data_AF-D3YLG8-F1
#
_entry.id   AF-D3YLG8-F1
#
_cell.length_a   1.000
_cell.length_b   1.000
_cell.length_c   1.000
_cell.angle_alpha   90.00
_cell.angle_beta   90.00
_cell.angle_gamma   90.00
#
_symmetry.space_group_name_H-M   'P 1'
#
loop_
_entity.id
_entity.type
_entity.pdbx_description
1 polymer ?
#
loop_
_entity_poly.entity_id
_entity_poly.type
_entity_poly.pdbx_seq_one_letter_code
_entity_poly.pdbx_strand_id
1 'polypeptide(L)'
;GWQYRFPARQFAIMCGRPLLDRVVRDRVLTSDRIRLRQRTEAVALVGDSVRVSGVEVYSLENGTRETLEADLVVDATGRRSGLRRWLSALGLPPVEVDIVDAGIAYSTREFVAPPGATGGFPAVNVAADHRTGQPGRFGVLFPQEGGRWMATLSCTRGGKLPTRSESFLPCAQSLPDPLLARLIGSVEPLTDVFVSHIGANRRLYPGRLNRWPDGLIIVGDSLAAFNPIYGHG
;
A
#
# COMPACT_ATOMS: atom_id res chain seq x y z
N GLY A 1 -15.36 23.52 7.84
CA GLY A 1 -15.67 23.43 9.29
C GLY A 1 -15.28 22.06 9.80
N TRP A 2 -15.21 21.88 11.12
CA TRP A 2 -14.85 20.59 11.72
C TRP A 2 -15.98 19.57 11.58
N GLN A 3 -15.61 18.29 11.43
CA GLN A 3 -16.55 17.18 11.49
C GLN A 3 -17.14 17.03 12.90
N TYR A 4 -18.36 16.51 12.99
CA TYR A 4 -19.01 16.23 14.27
C TYR A 4 -18.23 15.17 15.06
N ARG A 5 -17.98 15.44 16.34
CA ARG A 5 -17.33 14.47 17.24
C ARG A 5 -18.35 13.49 17.79
N PHE A 6 -18.05 12.20 17.69
CA PHE A 6 -18.86 11.12 18.25
C PHE A 6 -18.00 10.25 19.18
N PRO A 7 -18.62 9.52 20.13
CA PRO A 7 -17.90 8.61 21.02
C PRO A 7 -17.09 7.58 20.23
N ALA A 8 -15.85 7.29 20.67
CA ALA A 8 -15.00 6.32 20.01
C ALA A 8 -15.66 4.93 19.97
N ARG A 9 -15.71 4.31 18.78
CA ARG A 9 -16.26 2.96 18.57
C ARG A 9 -15.21 1.95 18.10
N GLN A 10 -14.07 2.44 17.64
CA GLN A 10 -12.98 1.67 17.05
C GLN A 10 -11.66 2.38 17.39
N PHE A 11 -10.57 1.63 17.40
CA PHE A 11 -9.22 2.17 17.51
C PHE A 11 -8.40 1.73 16.29
N ALA A 12 -7.42 2.53 15.91
CA ALA A 12 -6.46 2.23 14.87
C ALA A 12 -5.05 2.26 15.48
N ILE A 13 -4.20 1.33 15.05
CA ILE A 13 -2.77 1.35 15.39
C ILE A 13 -2.06 2.12 14.28
N MET A 14 -1.56 3.31 14.61
CA MET A 14 -0.82 4.13 13.66
C MET A 14 0.66 3.77 13.73
N CYS A 15 1.14 3.06 12.71
CA CYS A 15 2.54 2.67 12.59
C CYS A 15 2.98 2.67 11.13
N GLY A 16 4.29 2.71 10.91
CA GLY A 16 4.90 2.50 9.61
C GLY A 16 4.70 1.08 9.12
N ARG A 17 4.55 0.93 7.80
CA ARG A 17 4.49 -0.37 7.15
C ARG A 17 5.72 -1.25 7.47
N PRO A 18 6.96 -0.72 7.49
CA PRO A 18 8.13 -1.52 7.87
C PRO A 18 8.06 -2.07 9.30
N LEU A 19 7.53 -1.31 10.26
CA LEU A 19 7.37 -1.80 11.64
C LEU A 19 6.33 -2.91 11.69
N LEU A 20 5.15 -2.70 11.07
CA LEU A 20 4.10 -3.71 11.04
C LEU A 20 4.58 -5.02 10.42
N ASP A 21 5.17 -4.94 9.23
CA ASP A 21 5.66 -6.12 8.50
C ASP A 21 6.76 -6.84 9.28
N ARG A 22 7.66 -6.10 9.94
CA ARG A 22 8.69 -6.68 10.79
C ARG A 22 8.10 -7.40 12.00
N VAL A 23 7.16 -6.79 12.72
CA VAL A 23 6.55 -7.40 13.91
C VAL A 23 5.80 -8.68 13.53
N VAL A 24 5.04 -8.65 12.43
CA VAL A 24 4.34 -9.84 11.92
C VAL A 24 5.34 -10.93 11.52
N ARG A 25 6.39 -10.56 10.77
CA ARG A 25 7.46 -11.47 10.36
C ARG A 25 8.13 -12.12 11.56
N ASP A 26 8.61 -11.33 12.51
CA ASP A 26 9.32 -11.80 13.69
C ASP A 26 8.43 -12.75 14.50
N ARG A 27 7.13 -12.43 14.63
CA ARG A 27 6.16 -13.31 15.31
C ARG A 27 5.95 -14.64 14.58
N VAL A 28 5.77 -14.60 13.27
CA VAL A 28 5.51 -15.79 12.45
C VAL A 28 6.73 -16.71 12.42
N LEU A 29 7.94 -16.16 12.33
CA LEU A 29 9.19 -16.93 12.27
C LEU A 29 9.64 -17.51 13.62
N THR A 30 8.89 -17.27 14.70
CA THR A 30 9.07 -18.05 15.94
C THR A 30 8.67 -19.52 15.79
N SER A 31 7.88 -19.84 14.76
CA SER A 31 7.49 -21.21 14.42
C SER A 31 8.58 -21.91 13.62
N ASP A 32 8.96 -23.12 14.04
CA ASP A 32 9.88 -24.01 13.33
C ASP A 32 9.30 -24.60 12.04
N ARG A 33 7.97 -24.53 11.87
CA ARG A 33 7.25 -25.00 10.67
C ARG A 33 7.40 -24.06 9.47
N ILE A 34 7.99 -22.89 9.66
CA ILE A 34 8.06 -21.85 8.64
C ILE A 34 9.51 -21.61 8.26
N ARG A 35 9.85 -21.97 7.02
CA ARG A 35 11.15 -21.65 6.43
C ARG A 35 11.05 -20.40 5.57
N LEU A 36 11.82 -19.39 5.93
CA LEU A 36 11.97 -18.19 5.15
C LEU A 36 13.14 -18.31 4.17
N ARG A 37 12.88 -18.14 2.88
CA ARG A 37 13.92 -17.87 1.87
C ARG A 37 13.92 -16.38 1.54
N GLN A 38 14.97 -15.68 1.94
CA GLN A 38 15.13 -14.24 1.65
C GLN A 38 15.81 -14.05 0.31
N ARG A 39 15.69 -12.84 -0.25
CA ARG A 39 16.35 -12.48 -1.51
C ARG A 39 16.02 -13.48 -2.62
N THR A 40 14.79 -14.00 -2.61
CA THR A 40 14.27 -15.00 -3.53
C THR A 40 12.98 -14.46 -4.12
N GLU A 41 12.92 -14.35 -5.45
CA GLU A 41 11.75 -13.86 -6.18
C GLU A 41 11.02 -15.03 -6.83
N ALA A 42 9.70 -15.16 -6.64
CA ALA A 42 8.90 -16.09 -7.43
C ALA A 42 8.72 -15.53 -8.84
N VAL A 43 9.19 -16.26 -9.86
CA VAL A 43 9.22 -15.79 -11.25
C VAL A 43 8.20 -16.49 -12.14
N ALA A 44 7.81 -17.73 -11.82
CA ALA A 44 6.75 -18.47 -12.50
C ALA A 44 6.04 -19.46 -11.56
N LEU A 45 4.80 -19.84 -11.93
CA LEU A 45 4.13 -21.02 -11.36
C LEU A 45 4.58 -22.26 -12.14
N VAL A 46 4.73 -23.38 -11.43
CA VAL A 46 5.01 -24.69 -12.03
C VAL A 46 3.74 -25.53 -11.99
N GLY A 47 3.41 -26.19 -13.10
CA GLY A 47 2.18 -26.96 -13.27
C GLY A 47 1.56 -26.75 -14.63
N ASP A 48 0.23 -26.86 -14.71
CA ASP A 48 -0.56 -26.63 -15.91
C ASP A 48 -1.92 -25.96 -15.61
N SER A 49 -2.81 -25.91 -16.60
CA SER A 49 -4.15 -25.33 -16.47
C SER A 49 -5.08 -26.04 -15.47
N VAL A 50 -4.68 -27.22 -14.97
CA VAL A 50 -5.45 -28.07 -14.06
C VAL A 50 -4.89 -28.01 -12.66
N ARG A 51 -3.56 -27.99 -12.49
CA ARG A 51 -2.93 -28.00 -11.17
C ARG A 51 -1.62 -27.23 -11.15
N VAL A 52 -1.44 -26.39 -10.13
CA VAL A 52 -0.16 -25.82 -9.73
C VAL A 52 0.51 -26.77 -8.75
N SER A 53 1.77 -27.12 -9.01
CA SER A 53 2.58 -28.05 -8.23
C SER A 53 3.86 -27.42 -7.65
N GLY A 54 4.04 -26.11 -7.82
CA GLY A 54 5.19 -25.40 -7.28
C GLY A 54 5.39 -24.01 -7.87
N VAL A 55 6.58 -23.47 -7.61
CA VAL A 55 7.02 -22.17 -8.11
C VAL A 55 8.45 -22.25 -8.62
N GLU A 56 8.72 -21.60 -9.75
CA GLU A 56 10.09 -21.29 -10.14
C GLU A 56 10.50 -20.03 -9.40
N VAL A 57 11.65 -20.08 -8.73
CA VAL A 57 12.21 -18.94 -8.01
C VAL A 57 13.56 -18.53 -8.56
N TYR A 58 13.85 -17.23 -8.47
CA TYR A 58 15.12 -16.63 -8.82
C TYR A 58 15.80 -16.10 -7.55
N SER A 59 17.05 -16.52 -7.34
CA SER A 59 17.85 -16.05 -6.21
C SER A 59 18.61 -14.78 -6.59
N LEU A 60 18.38 -13.71 -5.84
CA LEU A 60 19.06 -12.41 -5.99
C LEU A 60 20.46 -12.41 -5.37
N GLU A 61 20.91 -13.51 -4.77
CA GLU A 61 22.26 -13.63 -4.21
C GLU A 61 23.26 -14.21 -5.22
N ASN A 62 22.86 -15.27 -5.91
CA ASN A 62 23.73 -16.03 -6.82
C ASN A 62 23.23 -16.04 -8.27
N GLY A 63 22.07 -15.43 -8.55
CA GLY A 63 21.51 -15.30 -9.89
C GLY A 63 21.02 -16.61 -10.50
N THR A 64 20.75 -17.64 -9.68
CA THR A 64 20.27 -18.93 -10.17
C THR A 64 18.75 -19.04 -10.12
N ARG A 65 18.22 -19.97 -10.93
CA ARG A 65 16.82 -20.40 -10.86
C ARG A 65 16.74 -21.80 -10.29
N GLU A 66 15.72 -22.03 -9.48
CA GLU A 66 15.37 -23.37 -8.99
C GLU A 66 13.85 -23.53 -8.96
N THR A 67 13.39 -24.78 -9.00
CA THR A 67 11.98 -25.09 -8.78
C THR A 67 11.78 -25.51 -7.33
N LEU A 68 10.80 -24.90 -6.67
CA LEU A 68 10.30 -25.32 -5.37
C LEU A 68 8.97 -26.03 -5.58
N GLU A 69 8.96 -27.34 -5.37
CA GLU A 69 7.74 -28.14 -5.40
C GLU A 69 6.88 -27.86 -4.17
N ALA A 70 5.56 -27.81 -4.36
CA ALA A 70 4.59 -27.58 -3.30
C ALA A 70 3.22 -28.13 -3.68
N ASP A 71 2.51 -28.73 -2.71
CA ASP A 71 1.13 -29.15 -2.87
C ASP A 71 0.13 -27.97 -2.94
N LEU A 72 0.53 -26.83 -2.38
CA LEU A 72 -0.25 -25.60 -2.32
C LEU A 72 0.67 -24.38 -2.44
N VAL A 73 0.36 -23.50 -3.39
CA VAL A 73 0.99 -22.21 -3.59
C VAL A 73 0.01 -21.11 -3.21
N VAL A 74 0.44 -20.17 -2.36
CA VAL A 74 -0.35 -19.00 -1.97
C VAL A 74 0.33 -17.75 -2.53
N ASP A 75 -0.31 -17.10 -3.51
CA ASP A 75 0.14 -15.81 -4.01
C ASP A 75 -0.29 -14.69 -3.05
N ALA A 76 0.67 -14.25 -2.26
CA ALA A 76 0.62 -13.05 -1.42
C ALA A 76 1.63 -11.98 -1.87
N THR A 77 1.98 -11.95 -3.16
CA THR A 77 2.98 -11.02 -3.73
C THR A 77 2.47 -9.58 -3.90
N GLY A 78 1.20 -9.36 -3.58
CA GLY A 78 0.59 -8.04 -3.45
C GLY A 78 0.34 -7.36 -4.79
N ARG A 79 0.37 -6.03 -4.80
CA ARG A 79 -0.15 -5.23 -5.93
C ARG A 79 0.54 -5.50 -7.25
N ARG A 80 1.81 -5.91 -7.21
CA ARG A 80 2.64 -6.19 -8.38
C ARG A 80 2.69 -7.68 -8.73
N SER A 81 1.73 -8.46 -8.23
CA SER A 81 1.64 -9.89 -8.52
C SER A 81 1.74 -10.20 -10.01
N GLY A 82 2.50 -11.25 -10.30
CA GLY A 82 2.63 -11.85 -11.62
C GLY A 82 1.48 -12.77 -12.00
N LEU A 83 0.46 -12.93 -11.16
CA LEU A 83 -0.58 -13.94 -11.33
C LEU A 83 -1.16 -14.01 -12.74
N ARG A 84 -1.50 -12.86 -13.33
CA ARG A 84 -2.07 -12.81 -14.70
C ARG A 84 -1.12 -13.39 -15.75
N ARG A 85 0.17 -13.03 -15.69
CA ARG A 85 1.18 -13.59 -16.62
C ARG A 85 1.41 -15.08 -16.37
N TRP A 86 1.39 -15.50 -15.10
CA TRP A 86 1.63 -16.90 -14.73
C TRP A 86 0.47 -17.80 -15.16
N LEU A 87 -0.78 -17.40 -14.92
CA LEU A 87 -1.96 -18.16 -15.35
C LEU A 87 -2.00 -18.32 -16.88
N SER A 88 -1.70 -17.26 -17.64
CA SER A 88 -1.60 -17.36 -19.10
C SER A 88 -0.47 -18.29 -19.55
N ALA A 89 0.68 -18.29 -18.87
CA ALA A 89 1.77 -19.23 -19.16
C ALA A 89 1.40 -20.69 -18.88
N LEU A 90 0.49 -20.94 -17.93
CA LEU A 90 -0.09 -22.26 -17.66
C LEU A 90 -1.22 -22.65 -18.63
N GLY A 91 -1.55 -21.79 -19.61
CA GLY A 91 -2.59 -22.04 -20.61
C GLY A 91 -4.01 -21.68 -20.17
N LEU A 92 -4.19 -20.97 -19.04
CA LEU A 92 -5.51 -20.46 -18.67
C LEU A 92 -5.87 -19.21 -19.49
N PRO A 93 -7.17 -19.01 -19.79
CA PRO A 93 -7.62 -17.76 -20.40
C PRO A 93 -7.39 -16.57 -19.44
N PRO A 94 -7.31 -15.35 -19.96
CA PRO A 94 -7.10 -14.16 -19.13
C PRO A 94 -8.16 -14.01 -18.04
N VAL A 95 -7.72 -13.77 -16.80
CA VAL A 95 -8.63 -13.45 -15.68
C VAL A 95 -9.24 -12.07 -15.92
N GLU A 96 -10.57 -11.99 -15.80
CA GLU A 96 -11.28 -10.72 -15.85
C GLU A 96 -10.83 -9.79 -14.72
N VAL A 97 -10.68 -8.50 -15.04
CA VAL A 97 -10.19 -7.48 -14.13
C VAL A 97 -11.01 -6.21 -14.26
N ASP A 98 -11.47 -5.70 -13.12
CA ASP A 98 -11.98 -4.33 -13.02
C ASP A 98 -10.86 -3.41 -12.57
N ILE A 99 -10.75 -2.25 -13.23
CA ILE A 99 -9.84 -1.18 -12.84
C ILE A 99 -10.65 0.11 -12.73
N VAL A 100 -10.64 0.70 -11.53
CA VAL A 100 -11.25 2.01 -11.29
C VAL A 100 -10.14 2.97 -10.86
N ASP A 101 -9.77 3.88 -11.76
CA ASP A 101 -8.70 4.85 -11.52
C ASP A 101 -9.23 6.27 -11.33
N ALA A 102 -9.34 6.68 -10.06
CA ALA A 102 -9.69 8.05 -9.68
C ALA A 102 -8.55 9.07 -9.98
N GLY A 103 -7.38 8.61 -10.44
CA GLY A 103 -6.23 9.44 -10.78
C GLY A 103 -5.64 10.13 -9.56
N ILE A 104 -5.74 9.48 -8.39
CA ILE A 104 -5.22 10.02 -7.15
C ILE A 104 -3.72 9.76 -7.09
N ALA A 105 -2.97 10.81 -6.79
CA ALA A 105 -1.55 10.74 -6.48
C ALA A 105 -1.30 11.11 -5.03
N TYR A 106 -0.14 10.72 -4.52
CA TYR A 106 0.28 10.94 -3.14
C TYR A 106 1.71 11.50 -3.10
N SER A 107 1.93 12.40 -2.16
CA SER A 107 3.23 12.98 -1.84
C SER A 107 3.40 13.00 -0.34
N THR A 108 4.40 12.30 0.18
CA THR A 108 4.57 12.03 1.61
C THR A 108 5.94 12.49 2.09
N ARG A 109 5.98 13.00 3.32
CA ARG A 109 7.20 13.30 4.07
C ARG A 109 7.06 12.88 5.52
N GLU A 110 8.17 12.53 6.14
CA GLU A 110 8.26 12.34 7.59
C GLU A 110 8.84 13.60 8.25
N PHE A 111 8.42 13.85 9.49
CA PHE A 111 8.83 14.97 10.32
C PHE A 111 9.10 14.49 11.75
N VAL A 112 9.93 15.24 12.48
CA VAL A 112 10.09 15.05 13.92
C VAL A 112 8.80 15.48 14.61
N ALA A 113 8.20 14.59 15.40
CA ALA A 113 7.06 14.97 16.24
C ALA A 113 7.55 15.87 17.39
N PRO A 114 6.87 16.97 17.70
CA PRO A 114 7.19 17.78 18.87
C PRO A 114 7.14 16.96 20.16
N PRO A 115 7.93 17.32 21.19
CA PRO A 115 7.80 16.72 22.52
C PRO A 115 6.35 16.77 23.02
N GLY A 116 5.84 15.65 23.53
CA GLY A 116 4.45 15.52 24.00
C GLY A 116 3.41 15.29 22.89
N ALA A 117 3.79 15.40 21.62
CA ALA A 117 2.92 15.21 20.46
C ALA A 117 3.30 13.96 19.64
N THR A 118 3.83 12.93 20.30
CA THR A 118 4.21 11.64 19.70
C THR A 118 2.99 10.72 19.54
N GLY A 119 2.99 9.51 20.12
CA GLY A 119 1.96 8.49 19.90
C GLY A 119 0.54 8.86 20.35
N GLY A 120 0.41 9.85 21.26
CA GLY A 120 -0.90 10.33 21.74
C GLY A 120 -1.52 11.45 20.90
N PHE A 121 -0.83 11.94 19.86
CA PHE A 121 -1.34 13.03 19.03
C PHE A 121 -2.49 12.55 18.13
N PRO A 122 -3.59 13.32 17.98
CA PRO A 122 -4.70 12.90 17.15
C PRO A 122 -4.31 12.87 15.67
N ALA A 123 -4.88 11.92 14.94
CA ALA A 123 -4.87 11.95 13.49
C ALA A 123 -5.51 13.24 12.96
N VAL A 124 -4.84 13.89 12.01
CA VAL A 124 -5.34 15.09 11.33
C VAL A 124 -5.70 14.73 9.90
N ASN A 125 -6.89 15.14 9.47
CA ASN A 125 -7.36 14.95 8.10
C ASN A 125 -8.02 16.25 7.61
N VAL A 126 -7.48 16.80 6.52
CA VAL A 126 -8.03 17.93 5.79
C VAL A 126 -8.62 17.38 4.50
N ALA A 127 -9.95 17.31 4.46
CA ALA A 127 -10.70 16.82 3.32
C ALA A 127 -10.76 17.88 2.20
N ALA A 128 -10.83 17.42 0.95
CA ALA A 128 -11.06 18.30 -0.19
C ALA A 128 -12.46 18.93 -0.14
N ASP A 129 -12.59 20.15 -0.67
CA ASP A 129 -13.89 20.79 -0.90
C ASP A 129 -14.44 20.38 -2.28
N HIS A 130 -15.35 19.40 -2.26
CA HIS A 130 -15.98 18.83 -3.46
C HIS A 130 -16.85 19.82 -4.25
N ARG A 131 -17.14 21.01 -3.70
CA ARG A 131 -18.03 22.01 -4.32
C ARG A 131 -17.32 22.94 -5.28
N THR A 132 -15.98 22.93 -5.28
CA THR A 132 -15.17 23.90 -6.03
C THR A 132 -15.05 23.59 -7.51
N GLY A 133 -15.39 22.36 -7.94
CA GLY A 133 -15.15 21.88 -9.31
C GLY A 133 -13.66 21.79 -9.68
N GLN A 134 -12.75 22.02 -8.75
CA GLN A 134 -11.30 21.90 -8.92
C GLN A 134 -10.83 20.49 -8.53
N PRO A 135 -9.61 20.07 -8.95
CA PRO A 135 -9.02 18.86 -8.43
C PRO A 135 -9.01 18.87 -6.90
N GLY A 136 -9.59 17.85 -6.29
CA GLY A 136 -9.67 17.73 -4.84
C GLY A 136 -8.28 17.58 -4.26
N ARG A 137 -7.96 18.37 -3.23
CA ARG A 137 -6.69 18.31 -2.50
C ARG A 137 -6.96 17.87 -1.07
N PHE A 138 -6.26 16.84 -0.62
CA PHE A 138 -6.39 16.29 0.72
C PHE A 138 -5.03 16.35 1.42
N GLY A 139 -5.07 16.42 2.74
CA GLY A 139 -3.88 16.35 3.57
C GLY A 139 -4.14 15.53 4.82
N VAL A 140 -3.23 14.63 5.15
CA VAL A 140 -3.28 13.88 6.41
C VAL A 140 -1.97 14.03 7.17
N LEU A 141 -2.05 13.98 8.50
CA LEU A 141 -0.91 13.83 9.38
C LEU A 141 -1.24 12.78 10.43
N PHE A 142 -0.33 11.82 10.57
CA PHE A 142 -0.46 10.72 11.51
C PHE A 142 0.81 10.58 12.35
N PRO A 143 0.70 10.38 13.66
CA PRO A 143 1.85 9.96 14.46
C PRO A 143 2.29 8.56 14.06
N GLN A 144 3.60 8.33 14.12
CA GLN A 144 4.23 7.03 13.88
C GLN A 144 5.23 6.72 15.01
N GLU A 145 5.69 5.47 15.03
CA GLU A 145 6.76 5.02 15.90
C GLU A 145 8.01 5.89 15.81
N GLY A 146 8.82 5.87 16.88
CA GLY A 146 10.09 6.60 16.92
C GLY A 146 9.94 8.13 17.04
N GLY A 147 8.77 8.62 17.49
CA GLY A 147 8.54 10.04 17.70
C GLY A 147 8.47 10.83 16.39
N ARG A 148 7.84 10.23 15.37
CA ARG A 148 7.73 10.82 14.03
C ARG A 148 6.29 11.18 13.70
N TRP A 149 6.13 12.13 12.80
CA TRP A 149 4.89 12.40 12.09
C TRP A 149 5.07 12.07 10.62
N MET A 150 4.10 11.36 10.03
CA MET A 150 4.00 11.20 8.59
C MET A 150 2.92 12.14 8.07
N ALA A 151 3.28 13.05 7.17
CA ALA A 151 2.33 13.90 6.47
C ALA A 151 2.23 13.48 5.01
N THR A 152 1.01 13.31 4.52
CA THR A 152 0.73 12.97 3.13
C THR A 152 -0.24 13.98 2.53
N LEU A 153 0.15 14.55 1.40
CA LEU A 153 -0.71 15.33 0.53
C LEU A 153 -1.19 14.43 -0.61
N SER A 154 -2.46 14.52 -0.96
CA SER A 154 -3.00 13.83 -2.13
C SER A 154 -3.84 14.77 -2.98
N CYS A 155 -3.93 14.46 -4.26
CA CYS A 155 -4.82 15.18 -5.16
C CYS A 155 -5.51 14.24 -6.12
N THR A 156 -6.72 14.57 -6.54
CA THR A 156 -7.38 13.90 -7.66
C THR A 156 -6.74 14.27 -8.99
N ARG A 157 -7.17 13.59 -10.06
CA ARG A 157 -6.73 13.83 -11.44
C ARG A 157 -6.70 15.33 -11.79
N GLY A 158 -5.62 15.76 -12.42
CA GLY A 158 -5.37 17.15 -12.82
C GLY A 158 -4.76 18.03 -11.72
N GLY A 159 -4.71 17.56 -10.47
CA GLY A 159 -3.99 18.24 -9.40
C GLY A 159 -2.47 18.11 -9.53
N LYS A 160 -1.74 19.10 -8.99
CA LYS A 160 -0.27 19.07 -8.89
C LYS A 160 0.12 18.79 -7.45
N LEU A 161 0.95 17.77 -7.25
CA LEU A 161 1.57 17.46 -5.97
C LEU A 161 3.06 17.81 -5.97
N PRO A 162 3.61 18.11 -4.79
CA PRO A 162 5.02 18.40 -4.68
C PRO A 162 5.83 17.14 -4.93
N THR A 163 6.91 17.27 -5.69
CA THR A 163 7.91 16.22 -5.93
C THR A 163 9.27 16.59 -5.32
N ARG A 164 9.36 17.78 -4.72
CA ARG A 164 10.58 18.34 -4.12
C ARG A 164 10.27 18.98 -2.77
N SER A 165 11.24 18.95 -1.88
CA SER A 165 11.12 19.35 -0.47
C SER A 165 10.64 20.79 -0.30
N GLU A 166 11.16 21.72 -1.10
CA GLU A 166 10.79 23.15 -1.10
C GLU A 166 9.32 23.40 -1.50
N SER A 167 8.72 22.49 -2.28
CA SER A 167 7.33 22.62 -2.74
C SER A 167 6.30 22.05 -1.76
N PHE A 168 6.73 21.31 -0.73
CA PHE A 168 5.82 20.56 0.12
C PHE A 168 4.96 21.46 1.00
N LEU A 169 5.58 22.39 1.73
CA LEU A 169 4.86 23.33 2.59
C LEU A 169 3.96 24.29 1.79
N PRO A 170 4.40 24.89 0.66
CA PRO A 170 3.51 25.66 -0.22
C PRO A 170 2.29 24.87 -0.69
N CYS A 171 2.46 23.58 -1.01
CA CYS A 171 1.32 22.75 -1.38
C CYS A 171 0.38 22.49 -0.20
N ALA A 172 0.90 22.25 1.01
CA ALA A 172 0.07 22.09 2.21
C ALA A 172 -0.73 23.37 2.54
N GLN A 173 -0.16 24.55 2.28
CA GLN A 173 -0.85 25.84 2.44
C GLN A 173 -2.02 26.02 1.47
N SER A 174 -2.00 25.34 0.32
CA SER A 174 -3.09 25.37 -0.68
C SER A 174 -4.29 24.49 -0.31
N LEU A 175 -4.24 23.76 0.80
CA LEU A 175 -5.37 22.97 1.27
C LEU A 175 -6.51 23.88 1.74
N PRO A 176 -7.76 23.37 1.76
CA PRO A 176 -8.91 24.14 2.22
C PRO A 176 -8.79 24.70 3.65
N ASP A 177 -7.95 24.08 4.49
CA ASP A 177 -7.67 24.51 5.86
C ASP A 177 -6.15 24.56 6.10
N PRO A 178 -5.62 25.64 6.71
CA PRO A 178 -4.19 25.82 6.92
C PRO A 178 -3.61 24.95 8.05
N LEU A 179 -4.43 24.20 8.79
CA LEU A 179 -4.02 23.42 9.96
C LEU A 179 -2.81 22.54 9.67
N LEU A 180 -2.85 21.76 8.58
CA LEU A 180 -1.74 20.86 8.25
C LEU A 180 -0.46 21.64 7.98
N ALA A 181 -0.53 22.73 7.21
CA ALA A 181 0.61 23.59 6.92
C ALA A 181 1.21 24.21 8.19
N ARG A 182 0.36 24.64 9.13
CA ARG A 182 0.79 25.19 10.43
C ARG A 182 1.51 24.15 11.28
N LEU A 183 1.01 22.92 11.33
CA LEU A 183 1.64 21.83 12.08
C LEU A 183 3.01 21.49 11.50
N ILE A 184 3.08 21.17 10.20
CA ILE A 184 4.34 20.74 9.58
C ILE A 184 5.36 21.88 9.44
N GLY A 185 4.91 23.13 9.37
CA GLY A 185 5.80 24.30 9.30
C GLY A 185 6.51 24.61 10.62
N SER A 186 6.11 23.97 11.72
CA SER A 186 6.72 24.16 13.05
C SER A 186 7.71 23.06 13.44
N VAL A 187 7.98 22.10 12.54
CA VAL A 187 8.77 20.90 12.83
C VAL A 187 9.79 20.62 11.72
N GLU A 188 10.87 19.94 12.09
CA GLU A 188 11.93 19.56 11.16
C GLU A 188 11.50 18.35 10.30
N PRO A 189 11.67 18.41 8.98
CA PRO A 189 11.47 17.24 8.12
C PRO A 189 12.62 16.24 8.27
N LEU A 190 12.29 14.96 8.29
CA LEU A 190 13.24 13.84 8.37
C LEU A 190 13.62 13.29 7.00
N THR A 191 12.81 13.56 5.98
CA THR A 191 12.97 12.97 4.64
C THR A 191 12.74 13.99 3.54
N ASP A 192 13.24 13.65 2.35
CA ASP A 192 12.74 14.19 1.09
C ASP A 192 11.30 13.74 0.82
N VAL A 193 10.75 14.21 -0.30
CA VAL A 193 9.39 13.91 -0.74
C VAL A 193 9.33 12.57 -1.45
N PHE A 194 8.51 11.66 -0.92
CA PHE A 194 8.17 10.41 -1.58
C PHE A 194 6.88 10.56 -2.39
N VAL A 195 6.96 10.31 -3.70
CA VAL A 195 5.81 10.39 -4.61
C VAL A 195 5.31 8.99 -4.93
N SER A 196 4.00 8.80 -4.83
CA SER A 196 3.34 7.53 -5.14
C SER A 196 2.13 7.74 -6.03
N HIS A 197 2.09 7.00 -7.14
CA HIS A 197 0.95 6.96 -8.07
C HIS A 197 0.08 5.71 -7.86
N ILE A 198 0.01 5.22 -6.63
CA ILE A 198 -0.81 4.08 -6.23
C ILE A 198 -2.28 4.56 -6.13
N GLY A 199 -2.91 4.77 -7.29
CA GLY A 199 -4.20 5.47 -7.40
C GLY A 199 -5.38 4.60 -7.82
N ALA A 200 -5.13 3.53 -8.58
CA ALA A 200 -6.20 2.69 -9.12
C ALA A 200 -6.61 1.59 -8.15
N ASN A 201 -7.93 1.43 -7.99
CA ASN A 201 -8.52 0.20 -7.48
C ASN A 201 -8.43 -0.86 -8.57
N ARG A 202 -8.09 -2.08 -8.20
CA ARG A 202 -8.07 -3.24 -9.11
C ARG A 202 -8.69 -4.43 -8.41
N ARG A 203 -9.56 -5.17 -9.10
CA ARG A 203 -10.10 -6.44 -8.62
C ARG A 203 -10.05 -7.49 -9.72
N LEU A 204 -9.47 -8.64 -9.42
CA LEU A 204 -9.51 -9.82 -10.28
C LEU A 204 -10.75 -10.66 -9.94
N TYR A 205 -11.30 -11.36 -10.94
CA TYR A 205 -12.42 -12.28 -10.77
C TYR A 205 -12.07 -13.73 -11.14
N PRO A 206 -11.25 -14.43 -10.34
CA PRO A 206 -10.95 -15.86 -10.55
C PRO A 206 -12.19 -16.73 -10.70
N GLY A 207 -13.23 -16.47 -9.90
CA GLY A 207 -14.48 -17.24 -9.89
C GLY A 207 -15.33 -17.11 -11.15
N ARG A 208 -14.95 -16.26 -12.11
CA ARG A 208 -15.58 -16.17 -13.44
C ARG A 208 -14.87 -17.02 -14.49
N LEU A 209 -13.75 -17.65 -14.15
CA LEU A 209 -13.14 -18.67 -14.99
C LEU A 209 -13.91 -19.98 -14.86
N ASN A 210 -14.09 -20.68 -15.98
CA ASN A 210 -14.70 -22.02 -15.98
C ASN A 210 -13.89 -23.06 -15.20
N ARG A 211 -12.58 -22.83 -15.07
CA ARG A 211 -11.65 -23.67 -14.31
C ARG A 211 -10.61 -22.80 -13.64
N TRP A 212 -10.31 -23.13 -12.38
CA TRP A 212 -9.18 -22.60 -11.61
C TRP A 212 -8.25 -23.78 -11.31
N PRO A 213 -6.91 -23.63 -11.38
CA PRO A 213 -6.02 -24.74 -11.13
C PRO A 213 -6.04 -25.11 -9.64
N ASP A 214 -6.07 -26.41 -9.36
CA ASP A 214 -5.87 -26.93 -8.00
C ASP A 214 -4.49 -26.52 -7.47
N GLY A 215 -4.35 -26.41 -6.15
CA GLY A 215 -3.07 -26.08 -5.53
C GLY A 215 -2.67 -24.60 -5.62
N LEU A 216 -3.57 -23.69 -6.02
CA LEU A 216 -3.31 -22.25 -6.05
C LEU A 216 -4.36 -21.43 -5.27
N ILE A 217 -3.91 -20.62 -4.32
CA ILE A 217 -4.72 -19.62 -3.60
C ILE A 217 -4.12 -18.23 -3.83
N ILE A 218 -4.95 -17.21 -3.93
CA ILE A 218 -4.52 -15.81 -4.08
C ILE A 218 -5.12 -14.95 -2.97
N VAL A 219 -4.32 -14.07 -2.36
CA VAL A 219 -4.73 -13.25 -1.21
C VAL A 219 -4.21 -11.82 -1.27
N GLY A 220 -4.86 -10.93 -0.52
CA GLY A 220 -4.49 -9.51 -0.40
C GLY A 220 -4.52 -8.77 -1.74
N ASP A 221 -3.59 -7.82 -1.90
CA ASP A 221 -3.46 -6.97 -3.10
C ASP A 221 -3.20 -7.76 -4.41
N SER A 222 -2.84 -9.05 -4.34
CA SER A 222 -2.77 -9.93 -5.52
C SER A 222 -4.16 -10.16 -6.14
N LEU A 223 -5.21 -10.25 -5.31
CA LEU A 223 -6.61 -10.42 -5.74
C LEU A 223 -7.31 -9.08 -5.92
N ALA A 224 -7.26 -8.22 -4.91
CA ALA A 224 -7.97 -6.94 -4.90
C ALA A 224 -7.10 -5.89 -4.20
N ALA A 225 -6.72 -4.84 -4.94
CA ALA A 225 -5.89 -3.77 -4.46
C ALA A 225 -6.68 -2.46 -4.50
N PHE A 226 -6.73 -1.75 -3.38
CA PHE A 226 -7.51 -0.52 -3.26
C PHE A 226 -6.64 0.73 -3.18
N ASN A 227 -7.22 1.86 -3.53
CA ASN A 227 -6.70 3.17 -3.26
C ASN A 227 -6.77 3.41 -1.74
N PRO A 228 -5.67 3.89 -1.11
CA PRO A 228 -5.59 3.97 0.35
C PRO A 228 -6.42 5.10 0.97
N ILE A 229 -7.17 5.90 0.20
CA ILE A 229 -7.95 7.03 0.71
C ILE A 229 -8.96 6.65 1.82
N TYR A 230 -9.42 5.40 1.84
CA TYR A 230 -10.33 4.87 2.87
C TYR A 230 -9.64 3.96 3.90
N GLY A 231 -8.31 3.83 3.86
CA GLY A 231 -7.56 2.98 4.80
C GLY A 231 -7.80 1.47 4.64
N HIS A 232 -8.24 1.03 3.46
CA HIS A 232 -8.42 -0.39 3.14
C HIS A 232 -7.18 -0.97 2.44
N GLY A 233 -6.80 -2.20 2.80
CA GLY A 233 -5.71 -2.98 2.20
C GLY A 233 -5.69 -4.41 2.68
#